data_AF-A0A8J9VFK3-F1
#
_entry.id   AF-A0A8J9VFK3-F1
#
_cell.length_a   1.000
_cell.length_b   1.000
_cell.length_c   1.000
_cell.angle_alpha   90.00
_cell.angle_beta   90.00
_cell.angle_gamma   90.00
#
_symmetry.space_group_name_H-M   'P 1'
#
loop_
_entity.id
_entity.type
_entity.pdbx_description
1 polymer ?
#
loop_
_entity_poly.entity_id
_entity_poly.type
_entity_poly.pdbx_seq_one_letter_code
_entity_poly.pdbx_strand_id
1 'polypeptide(L)'
;MSRTPLKKQNINEKNIMDIAYECARFIVFREGSKTCIRRDDIIKHLETTCHMVRSHFKEVLGPAEEILKQVYGYKLVDTGKNSYIVVLNTPCEHHEGIYDPELRIILIAALTHIYMSGGTVTEENMWRFLKEADLVGELEVDKKNILRKTFTEQLYLEYKRLEGEDAECIFKWGLRAENEVPKMTLLKLMSKEFDKEITFWPDQCRIAEEEEQKQKLQ
;
A
#
# COMPACT_ATOMS: atom_id res chain seq x y z
N MET A 1 36.19 -3.23 -41.34
CA MET A 1 35.95 -3.32 -39.88
C MET A 1 34.53 -3.84 -39.67
N SER A 2 34.38 -5.15 -39.51
CA SER A 2 33.07 -5.79 -39.35
C SER A 2 32.61 -5.64 -37.91
N ARG A 3 31.49 -4.95 -37.69
CA ARG A 3 30.82 -4.89 -36.39
C ARG A 3 30.23 -6.27 -36.09
N THR A 4 30.82 -6.98 -35.13
CA THR A 4 30.27 -8.20 -34.56
C THR A 4 28.93 -7.87 -33.88
N PRO A 5 27.83 -8.60 -34.15
CA PRO A 5 26.59 -8.37 -33.43
C PRO A 5 26.75 -8.81 -31.97
N LEU A 6 26.28 -7.98 -31.04
CA LEU A 6 26.13 -8.33 -29.63
C LEU A 6 25.29 -9.62 -29.53
N LYS A 7 25.89 -10.69 -28.99
CA LYS A 7 25.17 -11.93 -28.68
C LYS A 7 24.04 -11.60 -27.71
N LYS A 8 22.78 -11.79 -28.14
CA LYS A 8 21.65 -11.92 -27.21
C LYS A 8 22.00 -13.09 -26.29
N GLN A 9 22.25 -12.82 -25.01
CA GLN A 9 22.38 -13.88 -24.02
C GLN A 9 21.04 -14.60 -23.93
N ASN A 10 20.99 -15.84 -24.41
CA ASN A 10 19.84 -16.71 -24.27
C ASN A 10 19.77 -17.13 -22.79
N ILE A 11 18.83 -16.56 -22.03
CA ILE A 11 18.57 -16.97 -20.66
C ILE A 11 17.72 -18.25 -20.73
N ASN A 12 18.19 -19.33 -20.11
CA ASN A 12 17.42 -20.58 -19.97
C ASN A 12 16.44 -20.46 -18.79
N GLU A 13 15.33 -21.22 -18.79
CA GLU A 13 14.28 -21.21 -17.75
C GLU A 13 14.84 -21.33 -16.32
N LYS A 14 15.84 -22.19 -16.11
CA LYS A 14 16.51 -22.34 -14.81
C LYS A 14 17.14 -21.04 -14.30
N ASN A 15 17.73 -20.25 -15.21
CA ASN A 15 18.33 -18.96 -14.88
C ASN A 15 17.23 -17.91 -14.57
N ILE A 16 16.08 -17.94 -15.27
CA ILE A 16 14.94 -17.05 -14.97
C ILE A 16 14.45 -17.27 -13.54
N MET A 17 14.29 -18.52 -13.12
CA MET A 17 13.80 -18.84 -11.78
C MET A 17 14.75 -18.40 -10.67
N ASP A 18 16.06 -18.60 -10.84
CA ASP A 18 17.05 -18.13 -9.86
C ASP A 18 17.03 -16.60 -9.71
N ILE A 19 16.91 -15.86 -10.82
CA ILE A 19 16.76 -14.40 -10.82
C ILE A 19 15.43 -13.99 -10.17
N ALA A 20 14.35 -14.74 -10.41
CA ALA A 20 13.03 -14.46 -9.82
C ALA A 20 13.03 -14.62 -8.30
N TYR A 21 13.72 -15.63 -7.75
CA TYR A 21 13.91 -15.77 -6.30
C TYR A 21 14.68 -14.58 -5.71
N GLU A 22 15.72 -14.11 -6.39
CA GLU A 22 16.46 -12.92 -5.94
C GLU A 22 15.62 -11.65 -6.03
N CYS A 23 14.80 -11.51 -7.08
CA CYS A 23 13.82 -10.43 -7.21
C CYS A 23 12.83 -10.43 -6.05
N ALA A 24 12.24 -11.58 -5.72
CA ALA A 24 11.31 -11.70 -4.60
C ALA A 24 11.98 -11.35 -3.26
N ARG A 25 13.21 -11.83 -3.02
CA ARG A 25 13.99 -11.50 -1.82
C ARG A 25 14.24 -10.01 -1.67
N PHE A 26 14.66 -9.36 -2.75
CA PHE A 26 14.86 -7.91 -2.77
C PHE A 26 13.56 -7.17 -2.44
N ILE A 27 12.43 -7.59 -3.02
CA ILE A 27 11.13 -6.98 -2.77
C ILE A 27 10.70 -7.14 -1.31
N VAL A 28 10.83 -8.34 -0.73
CA VAL A 28 10.52 -8.61 0.69
C VAL A 28 11.41 -7.77 1.61
N PHE A 29 12.70 -7.67 1.32
CA PHE A 29 13.61 -6.81 2.07
C PHE A 29 13.17 -5.34 2.06
N ARG A 30 12.65 -4.86 0.92
CA ARG A 30 12.17 -3.49 0.76
C ARG A 30 10.81 -3.22 1.40
N GLU A 31 10.00 -4.24 1.66
CA GLU A 31 8.67 -4.06 2.24
C GLU A 31 8.69 -3.51 3.68
N GLY A 32 9.77 -3.72 4.43
CA GLY A 32 9.91 -3.20 5.79
C GLY A 32 9.79 -1.67 5.90
N SER A 33 10.16 -0.91 4.86
CA SER A 33 10.00 0.55 4.86
C SER A 33 8.60 1.02 4.44
N LYS A 34 7.76 0.13 3.91
CA LYS A 34 6.42 0.39 3.35
C LYS A 34 6.39 1.44 2.23
N THR A 35 7.55 1.93 1.78
CA THR A 35 7.67 2.88 0.67
C THR A 35 7.50 2.19 -0.68
N CYS A 36 7.02 2.93 -1.68
CA CYS A 36 6.97 2.42 -3.05
C CYS A 36 8.36 1.99 -3.56
N ILE A 37 8.42 0.85 -4.25
CA ILE A 37 9.63 0.34 -4.90
C ILE A 37 9.60 0.75 -6.36
N ARG A 38 10.56 1.55 -6.82
CA ARG A 38 10.64 1.93 -8.24
C ARG A 38 11.02 0.72 -9.08
N ARG A 39 10.38 0.57 -10.25
CA ARG A 39 10.72 -0.50 -11.21
C ARG A 39 12.20 -0.49 -11.57
N ASP A 40 12.76 0.70 -11.77
CA ASP A 40 14.18 0.86 -12.09
C ASP A 40 15.11 0.43 -10.96
N ASP A 41 14.70 0.54 -9.70
CA ASP A 41 15.52 0.09 -8.57
C ASP A 41 15.59 -1.43 -8.54
N ILE A 42 14.47 -2.12 -8.81
CA ILE A 42 14.44 -3.59 -8.94
C ILE A 42 15.32 -4.02 -10.11
N ILE A 43 15.15 -3.38 -11.28
CA ILE A 43 15.94 -3.71 -12.47
C ILE A 43 17.43 -3.52 -12.20
N LYS A 44 17.84 -2.39 -11.61
CA LYS A 44 19.25 -2.11 -11.29
C LYS A 44 19.82 -3.14 -10.32
N HIS A 45 19.05 -3.55 -9.31
CA HIS A 45 19.45 -4.61 -8.37
C HIS A 45 19.73 -5.92 -9.11
N LEU A 46 18.83 -6.33 -10.00
CA LEU A 46 18.96 -7.58 -10.77
C LEU A 46 20.04 -7.52 -11.86
N GLU A 47 20.23 -6.36 -12.50
CA GLU A 47 21.35 -6.10 -13.42
C GLU A 47 22.69 -6.25 -12.70
N THR A 48 22.78 -5.77 -11.46
CA THR A 48 24.02 -5.79 -10.66
C THR A 48 24.30 -7.17 -10.06
N THR A 49 23.29 -7.79 -9.43
CA THR A 49 23.45 -9.00 -8.62
C THR A 49 23.37 -10.27 -9.46
N CYS A 50 22.56 -10.26 -10.52
CA CYS A 50 22.28 -11.43 -11.34
C CYS A 50 22.71 -11.29 -12.81
N HIS A 51 23.28 -10.14 -13.20
CA HIS A 51 23.61 -9.83 -14.59
C HIS A 51 22.41 -9.96 -15.55
N MET A 52 21.20 -9.69 -15.04
CA MET A 52 19.97 -9.74 -15.83
C MET A 52 19.98 -8.63 -16.88
N VAL A 53 19.65 -8.96 -18.14
CA VAL A 53 19.40 -7.95 -19.17
C VAL A 53 18.01 -7.34 -18.96
N ARG A 54 17.92 -6.01 -18.97
CA ARG A 54 16.68 -5.23 -18.76
C ARG A 54 15.45 -5.75 -19.53
N SER A 55 15.61 -6.21 -20.77
CA SER A 55 14.52 -6.72 -21.60
C SER A 55 13.80 -7.93 -21.00
N HIS A 56 14.50 -8.75 -20.20
CA HIS A 56 13.94 -9.93 -19.57
C HIS A 56 13.23 -9.65 -18.24
N PHE A 57 13.17 -8.39 -17.79
CA PHE A 57 12.52 -8.06 -16.52
C PHE A 57 11.06 -8.53 -16.44
N LYS A 58 10.30 -8.45 -17.54
CA LYS A 58 8.92 -8.93 -17.57
C LYS A 58 8.82 -10.44 -17.39
N GLU A 59 9.77 -11.19 -17.95
CA GLU A 59 9.84 -12.66 -17.85
C GLU A 59 10.23 -13.11 -16.43
N VAL A 60 11.02 -12.30 -15.73
CA VAL A 60 11.42 -12.54 -14.32
C VAL A 60 10.33 -12.12 -13.33
N LEU A 61 9.62 -11.01 -13.61
CA LEU A 61 8.67 -10.44 -12.66
C LEU A 61 7.48 -11.37 -12.39
N GLY A 62 6.93 -12.03 -13.42
CA GLY A 62 5.80 -12.95 -13.25
C GLY A 62 6.11 -14.09 -12.26
N PRO A 63 7.19 -14.86 -12.46
CA PRO A 63 7.62 -15.87 -11.49
C PRO A 63 7.94 -15.28 -10.10
N ALA A 64 8.52 -14.08 -10.03
CA ALA A 64 8.80 -13.42 -8.75
C ALA A 64 7.51 -13.06 -7.99
N GLU A 65 6.47 -12.59 -8.68
CA GLU A 65 5.14 -12.33 -8.11
C GLU A 65 4.50 -13.62 -7.56
N GLU A 66 4.65 -14.74 -8.27
CA GLU A 66 4.16 -16.03 -7.78
C GLU A 66 4.92 -16.49 -6.52
N ILE A 67 6.24 -16.31 -6.49
CA ILE A 67 7.06 -16.59 -5.30
C ILE A 67 6.62 -15.70 -4.12
N LEU A 68 6.42 -14.40 -4.36
CA LEU A 68 5.91 -13.47 -3.33
C LEU A 68 4.58 -13.95 -2.76
N LYS A 69 3.66 -14.38 -3.63
CA LYS A 69 2.33 -14.86 -3.26
C LYS A 69 2.38 -16.15 -2.45
N GLN A 70 3.06 -17.17 -2.96
CA GLN A 70 3.02 -18.52 -2.41
C GLN A 70 3.94 -18.71 -1.20
N VAL A 71 5.12 -18.07 -1.21
CA VAL A 71 6.15 -18.29 -0.19
C VAL A 71 6.08 -17.24 0.91
N TYR A 72 5.90 -15.97 0.53
CA TYR A 72 5.96 -14.86 1.48
C TYR A 72 4.58 -14.29 1.86
N GLY A 73 3.51 -14.69 1.18
CA GLY A 73 2.16 -14.20 1.44
C GLY A 73 1.95 -12.73 1.05
N TYR A 74 2.74 -12.21 0.11
CA TYR A 74 2.63 -10.85 -0.41
C TYR A 74 2.13 -10.82 -1.84
N LYS A 75 1.46 -9.72 -2.22
CA LYS A 75 1.16 -9.38 -3.61
C LYS A 75 1.82 -8.05 -3.97
N LEU A 76 2.27 -7.94 -5.21
CA LEU A 76 2.83 -6.71 -5.77
C LEU A 76 1.72 -5.97 -6.51
N VAL A 77 1.55 -4.67 -6.24
CA VAL A 77 0.53 -3.83 -6.88
C VAL A 77 1.22 -2.69 -7.61
N ASP A 78 0.98 -2.57 -8.93
CA ASP A 78 1.48 -1.46 -9.74
C ASP A 78 0.74 -0.16 -9.40
N THR A 79 1.48 0.91 -9.14
CA THR A 79 0.91 2.23 -8.81
C THR A 79 0.51 3.04 -10.06
N GLY A 80 0.82 2.55 -11.26
CA GLY A 80 0.69 3.27 -12.52
C GLY A 80 1.80 4.31 -12.76
N LYS A 81 2.75 4.46 -11.83
CA LYS A 81 3.83 5.45 -11.88
C LYS A 81 5.23 4.83 -11.96
N ASN A 82 5.34 3.68 -12.66
CA ASN A 82 6.59 2.92 -12.77
C ASN A 82 7.17 2.51 -11.40
N SER A 83 6.28 2.26 -10.44
CA SER A 83 6.63 1.80 -9.10
C SER A 83 5.56 0.85 -8.57
N TYR A 84 5.92 0.10 -7.56
CA TYR A 84 5.07 -0.90 -6.94
C TYR A 84 4.94 -0.66 -5.45
N ILE A 85 3.81 -1.08 -4.88
CA ILE A 85 3.67 -1.33 -3.45
C ILE A 85 3.61 -2.85 -3.22
N VAL A 86 4.15 -3.28 -2.10
CA VAL A 86 4.04 -4.67 -1.63
C VAL A 86 2.99 -4.66 -0.54
N VAL A 87 1.97 -5.49 -0.67
CA VAL A 87 0.85 -5.55 0.28
C VAL A 87 0.59 -7.01 0.62
N LEU A 88 -0.09 -7.29 1.72
CA LEU A 88 -0.43 -8.68 2.07
C LEU A 88 -1.37 -9.29 1.02
N ASN A 89 -1.13 -10.56 0.67
CA ASN A 89 -1.92 -11.28 -0.33
C ASN A 89 -3.34 -11.54 0.17
N THR A 90 -3.51 -11.75 1.48
CA THR A 90 -4.81 -11.84 2.14
C THR A 90 -5.02 -10.62 3.03
N PRO A 91 -6.24 -10.05 3.08
CA PRO A 91 -6.58 -9.01 4.04
C PRO A 91 -6.26 -9.53 5.45
N CYS A 92 -5.39 -8.82 6.16
CA CYS A 92 -5.02 -9.21 7.51
C CYS A 92 -5.89 -8.45 8.49
N GLU A 93 -6.73 -9.17 9.24
CA GLU A 93 -7.48 -8.58 10.37
C GLU A 93 -6.53 -8.10 11.48
N HIS A 94 -5.32 -8.69 11.54
CA HIS A 94 -4.29 -8.41 12.54
C HIS A 94 -2.97 -8.04 11.86
N HIS A 95 -2.84 -6.79 11.40
CA HIS A 95 -1.58 -6.24 10.87
C HIS A 95 -0.46 -6.22 11.94
N GLU A 96 0.14 -7.37 12.25
CA GLU A 96 1.38 -7.50 13.05
C GLU A 96 2.62 -7.12 12.23
N GLY A 97 2.46 -6.18 11.29
CA GLY A 97 3.58 -5.62 10.56
C GLY A 97 4.48 -4.81 11.50
N ILE A 98 5.75 -4.68 11.09
CA ILE A 98 6.86 -3.92 11.69
C ILE A 98 6.51 -2.42 11.72
N TYR A 99 5.47 -2.06 12.43
CA TYR A 99 4.97 -0.72 12.55
C TYR A 99 4.95 -0.38 14.03
N ASP A 100 5.41 0.82 14.36
CA ASP A 100 5.22 1.39 15.68
C ASP A 100 3.71 1.31 16.03
N PRO A 101 3.34 0.63 17.14
CA PRO A 101 1.95 0.49 17.55
C PRO A 101 1.20 1.82 17.59
N GLU A 102 1.86 2.92 17.98
CA GLU A 102 1.23 4.24 18.03
C GLU A 102 0.86 4.74 16.63
N LEU A 103 1.79 4.66 15.68
CA LEU A 103 1.54 5.08 14.29
C LEU A 103 0.45 4.22 13.64
N ARG A 104 0.38 2.93 13.97
CA ARG A 104 -0.68 2.04 13.49
C ARG A 104 -2.05 2.51 14.00
N ILE A 105 -2.17 2.87 15.28
CA ILE A 105 -3.43 3.37 15.84
C ILE A 105 -3.86 4.66 15.12
N ILE A 106 -2.93 5.61 14.92
CA ILE A 106 -3.22 6.86 14.21
C ILE A 106 -3.65 6.59 12.77
N LEU A 107 -2.98 5.67 12.07
CA LEU A 107 -3.32 5.31 10.70
C LEU A 107 -4.73 4.71 10.61
N ILE A 108 -5.05 3.74 11.47
CA ILE A 108 -6.38 3.10 11.49
C ILE A 108 -7.46 4.11 11.85
N ALA A 109 -7.20 5.00 12.81
CA ALA A 109 -8.13 6.07 13.17
C ALA A 109 -8.38 7.02 12.00
N ALA A 110 -7.33 7.46 11.30
CA ALA A 110 -7.45 8.33 10.13
C ALA A 110 -8.24 7.67 8.99
N LEU A 111 -7.92 6.41 8.64
CA LEU A 111 -8.64 5.67 7.61
C LEU A 111 -10.11 5.45 7.98
N THR A 112 -10.38 5.13 9.24
CA THR A 112 -11.75 4.99 9.78
C THR A 112 -12.50 6.30 9.65
N HIS A 113 -11.92 7.42 10.10
CA HIS A 113 -12.56 8.72 10.00
C HIS A 113 -12.88 9.11 8.55
N ILE A 114 -11.97 8.83 7.60
CA ILE A 114 -12.23 9.07 6.19
C ILE A 114 -13.40 8.23 5.67
N TYR A 115 -13.40 6.94 5.97
CA TYR A 115 -14.44 6.02 5.52
C TYR A 115 -15.82 6.37 6.09
N MET A 116 -15.88 6.65 7.39
CA MET A 116 -17.13 7.06 8.06
C MET A 116 -17.64 8.42 7.59
N SER A 117 -16.76 9.28 7.09
CA SER A 117 -17.10 10.60 6.53
C SER A 117 -17.43 10.58 5.02
N GLY A 118 -17.62 9.40 4.43
CA GLY A 118 -17.97 9.26 3.01
C GLY A 118 -16.79 9.35 2.04
N GLY A 119 -15.56 9.12 2.53
CA GLY A 119 -14.37 8.90 1.71
C GLY A 119 -13.48 10.13 1.47
N THR A 120 -13.83 11.30 1.99
CA THR A 120 -12.98 12.50 1.90
C THR A 120 -13.12 13.35 3.15
N VAL A 121 -12.00 13.82 3.70
CA VAL A 121 -11.97 14.65 4.92
C VAL A 121 -11.01 15.82 4.70
N THR A 122 -11.37 17.01 5.16
CA THR A 122 -10.46 18.16 5.16
C THR A 122 -9.34 17.94 6.17
N GLU A 123 -8.18 18.54 5.94
CA GLU A 123 -7.11 18.45 6.92
C GLU A 123 -7.53 18.96 8.31
N GLU A 124 -8.32 20.03 8.36
CA GLU A 124 -8.81 20.57 9.63
C GLU A 124 -9.68 19.55 10.38
N ASN A 125 -10.64 18.92 9.69
CA ASN A 125 -11.52 17.93 10.30
C ASN A 125 -10.75 16.68 10.73
N MET A 126 -9.77 16.24 9.94
CA MET A 126 -8.87 15.15 10.31
C MET A 126 -8.14 15.47 11.61
N TRP A 127 -7.63 16.70 11.77
CA TRP A 127 -6.96 17.08 13.02
C TRP A 127 -7.88 17.18 14.21
N ARG A 128 -9.06 17.75 14.01
CA ARG A 128 -10.06 17.86 15.07
C ARG A 128 -10.41 16.49 15.60
N PHE A 129 -10.70 15.54 14.70
CA PHE A 129 -11.00 14.16 15.06
C PHE A 129 -9.87 13.49 15.86
N LEU A 130 -8.62 13.58 15.39
CA LEU A 130 -7.50 12.93 16.09
C LEU A 130 -7.23 13.55 17.47
N LYS A 131 -7.49 14.85 17.66
CA LYS A 131 -7.42 15.51 18.98
C LYS A 131 -8.55 15.03 19.90
N GLU A 132 -9.77 14.97 19.40
CA GLU A 132 -10.93 14.51 20.18
C GLU A 132 -10.80 13.03 20.57
N ALA A 133 -10.13 12.22 19.75
CA ALA A 133 -9.83 10.82 20.04
C ALA A 133 -8.62 10.60 20.99
N ASP A 134 -8.04 11.68 21.54
CA ASP A 134 -6.83 11.64 22.39
C ASP A 134 -5.63 10.93 21.73
N LEU A 135 -5.58 10.94 20.39
CA LEU A 135 -4.49 10.37 19.59
C LEU A 135 -3.41 11.40 19.26
N VAL A 136 -3.57 12.63 19.74
CA VAL A 136 -2.62 13.73 19.59
C VAL A 136 -2.15 14.15 20.98
N GLY A 137 -0.99 13.64 21.38
CA GLY A 137 -0.31 14.05 22.62
C GLY A 137 0.53 15.32 22.40
N GLU A 138 1.62 15.47 23.15
CA GLU A 138 2.47 16.69 23.13
C GLU A 138 3.17 16.94 21.76
N LEU A 139 3.31 15.92 20.91
CA LEU A 139 4.03 15.98 19.63
C LEU A 139 3.11 16.22 18.42
N GLU A 140 2.31 17.30 18.46
CA GLU A 140 1.32 17.61 17.41
C GLU A 140 1.95 17.82 16.01
N VAL A 141 3.11 18.49 15.94
CA VAL A 141 3.79 18.79 14.67
C VAL A 141 4.30 17.51 13.99
N ASP A 142 4.77 16.53 14.78
CA ASP A 142 5.29 15.28 14.26
C ASP A 142 4.17 14.43 13.67
N LYS A 143 3.03 14.35 14.36
CA LYS A 143 1.82 13.65 13.89
C LYS A 143 1.29 14.28 12.60
N LYS A 144 1.36 15.61 12.48
CA LYS A 144 1.06 16.34 11.24
C LYS A 144 1.91 15.90 10.05
N ASN A 145 3.21 15.81 10.25
CA ASN A 145 4.12 15.35 9.23
C ASN A 145 3.92 13.87 8.90
N ILE A 146 3.58 13.03 9.88
CA ILE A 146 3.28 11.61 9.67
C ILE A 146 2.10 11.44 8.70
N LEU A 147 0.97 12.11 8.91
CA LEU A 147 -0.17 12.00 7.98
C LEU A 147 0.17 12.52 6.59
N ARG A 148 0.76 13.72 6.50
CA ARG A 148 1.00 14.42 5.22
C ARG A 148 2.11 13.77 4.40
N LYS A 149 3.18 13.29 5.05
CA LYS A 149 4.37 12.76 4.40
C LYS A 149 4.42 11.25 4.50
N THR A 150 4.56 10.70 5.71
CA THR A 150 4.82 9.27 5.89
C THR A 150 3.70 8.40 5.31
N PHE A 151 2.44 8.64 5.69
CA PHE A 151 1.32 7.84 5.18
C PHE A 151 0.99 8.12 3.71
N THR A 152 1.31 9.31 3.21
CA THR A 152 1.20 9.63 1.78
C THR A 152 2.28 8.94 0.95
N GLU A 153 3.53 8.92 1.40
CA GLU A 153 4.65 8.25 0.72
C GLU A 153 4.48 6.72 0.69
N GLN A 154 3.83 6.19 1.73
CA GLN A 154 3.45 4.77 1.80
C GLN A 154 2.15 4.46 1.03
N LEU A 155 1.48 5.47 0.47
CA LEU A 155 0.20 5.37 -0.24
C LEU A 155 -0.95 4.81 0.59
N TYR A 156 -0.90 4.92 1.92
CA TYR A 156 -2.09 4.69 2.74
C TYR A 156 -3.07 5.85 2.65
N LEU A 157 -2.55 7.08 2.54
CA LEU A 157 -3.34 8.28 2.36
C LEU A 157 -3.02 8.94 1.02
N GLU A 158 -4.02 9.55 0.43
CA GLU A 158 -3.83 10.57 -0.59
C GLU A 158 -4.04 11.94 0.05
N TYR A 159 -3.04 12.81 -0.08
CA TYR A 159 -3.11 14.19 0.39
C TYR A 159 -3.04 15.12 -0.81
N LYS A 160 -4.09 15.93 -1.01
CA LYS A 160 -4.14 16.88 -2.12
C LYS A 160 -4.72 18.23 -1.71
N ARG A 161 -4.16 19.29 -2.28
CA ARG A 161 -4.74 20.63 -2.20
C ARG A 161 -5.78 20.79 -3.30
N LEU A 162 -6.95 21.32 -2.97
CA LEU A 162 -7.99 21.67 -3.93
C LEU A 162 -7.58 22.90 -4.75
N GLU A 163 -8.28 23.17 -5.85
CA GLU A 163 -8.06 24.38 -6.65
C GLU A 163 -8.95 25.52 -6.14
N GLY A 164 -8.41 26.74 -6.05
CA GLY A 164 -9.13 27.94 -5.60
C GLY A 164 -8.29 28.88 -4.72
N GLU A 165 -8.76 30.11 -4.50
CA GLU A 165 -8.08 31.09 -3.62
C GLU A 165 -8.08 30.63 -2.15
N ASP A 166 -9.17 30.02 -1.68
CA ASP A 166 -9.29 29.40 -0.35
C ASP A 166 -9.10 27.87 -0.41
N ALA A 167 -8.09 27.43 -1.18
CA ALA A 167 -7.85 26.01 -1.43
C ALA A 167 -7.49 25.22 -0.16
N GLU A 168 -8.47 24.45 0.33
CA GLU A 168 -8.30 23.49 1.42
C GLU A 168 -7.48 22.27 0.98
N CYS A 169 -6.78 21.67 1.94
CA CYS A 169 -6.15 20.37 1.75
C CYS A 169 -7.07 19.27 2.27
N ILE A 170 -7.16 18.17 1.53
CA ILE A 170 -8.01 17.03 1.85
C ILE A 170 -7.23 15.72 1.87
N PHE A 171 -7.70 14.81 2.70
CA PHE A 171 -7.26 13.43 2.79
C PHE A 171 -8.30 12.48 2.17
N LYS A 172 -7.80 11.45 1.48
CA LYS A 172 -8.55 10.27 1.02
C LYS A 172 -7.77 9.00 1.32
N TRP A 173 -8.42 7.85 1.20
CA TRP A 173 -7.71 6.57 1.16
C TRP A 173 -6.79 6.53 -0.05
N GLY A 174 -5.58 6.00 0.15
CA GLY A 174 -4.64 5.72 -0.92
C GLY A 174 -4.64 4.26 -1.33
N LEU A 175 -3.95 3.98 -2.43
CA LEU A 175 -3.91 2.65 -3.06
C LEU A 175 -3.51 1.51 -2.11
N ARG A 176 -2.62 1.76 -1.14
CA ARG A 176 -2.21 0.75 -0.16
C ARG A 176 -3.35 0.44 0.82
N ALA A 177 -4.05 1.47 1.30
CA ALA A 177 -5.20 1.28 2.20
C ALA A 177 -6.31 0.47 1.53
N GLU A 178 -6.61 0.75 0.26
CA GLU A 178 -7.60 0.00 -0.53
C GLU A 178 -7.24 -1.49 -0.70
N ASN A 179 -5.97 -1.86 -0.56
CA ASN A 179 -5.50 -3.24 -0.69
C ASN A 179 -5.27 -3.96 0.64
N GLU A 180 -4.94 -3.22 1.70
CA GLU A 180 -4.53 -3.80 2.99
C GLU A 180 -5.60 -3.72 4.08
N VAL A 181 -6.55 -2.77 3.98
CA VAL A 181 -7.50 -2.47 5.05
C VAL A 181 -8.93 -2.82 4.60
N PRO A 182 -9.48 -3.96 5.03
CA PRO A 182 -10.84 -4.35 4.67
C PRO A 182 -11.85 -3.40 5.33
N LYS A 183 -12.69 -2.73 4.52
CA LYS A 183 -13.66 -1.74 5.00
C LYS A 183 -14.67 -2.36 5.97
N MET A 184 -15.05 -3.61 5.75
CA MET A 184 -15.93 -4.36 6.64
C MET A 184 -15.35 -4.50 8.06
N THR A 185 -14.03 -4.63 8.20
CA THR A 185 -13.38 -4.74 9.51
C THR A 185 -13.48 -3.43 10.28
N LEU A 186 -13.26 -2.30 9.61
CA LEU A 186 -13.43 -0.98 10.24
C LEU A 186 -14.89 -0.76 10.66
N LEU A 187 -15.85 -1.17 9.82
CA LEU A 187 -17.27 -1.02 10.12
C LEU A 187 -17.70 -1.87 11.33
N LYS A 188 -17.21 -3.11 11.44
CA LYS A 188 -17.43 -3.98 12.60
C LYS A 188 -16.82 -3.39 13.88
N LEU A 189 -15.63 -2.78 13.78
CA LEU A 189 -15.00 -2.11 14.90
C LEU A 189 -15.86 -0.94 15.39
N MET A 190 -16.37 -0.11 14.48
CA MET A 190 -17.24 1.01 14.80
C MET A 190 -18.59 0.57 15.36
N SER A 191 -19.18 -0.49 14.81
CA SER A 191 -20.40 -1.11 15.34
C SER A 191 -20.23 -1.49 16.81
N LYS A 192 -19.11 -2.13 17.15
CA LYS A 192 -18.80 -2.51 18.53
C LYS A 192 -18.56 -1.29 19.43
N GLU A 193 -17.80 -0.31 18.98
CA GLU A 193 -17.42 0.86 19.79
C GLU A 193 -18.63 1.75 20.14
N PHE A 194 -19.58 1.89 19.20
CA PHE A 194 -20.75 2.76 19.37
C PHE A 194 -22.01 2.02 19.82
N ASP A 195 -21.93 0.70 20.06
CA ASP A 195 -23.08 -0.17 20.33
C ASP A 195 -24.21 0.02 19.30
N LYS A 196 -23.82 -0.01 18.01
CA LYS A 196 -24.72 0.12 16.85
C LYS A 196 -24.56 -1.08 15.95
N GLU A 197 -25.63 -1.49 15.27
CA GLU A 197 -25.49 -2.43 14.16
C GLU A 197 -24.74 -1.77 12.99
N ILE A 198 -24.01 -2.55 12.19
CA ILE A 198 -23.31 -2.04 11.00
C ILE A 198 -24.26 -1.31 10.05
N THR A 199 -25.53 -1.75 9.98
CA THR A 199 -26.62 -1.20 9.17
C THR A 199 -27.00 0.23 9.53
N PHE A 200 -26.54 0.73 10.69
CA PHE A 200 -26.66 2.13 11.08
C PHE A 200 -25.96 3.07 10.08
N TRP A 201 -24.93 2.58 9.38
CA TRP A 201 -24.24 3.28 8.30
C TRP A 201 -24.50 2.56 6.96
N PRO A 202 -25.68 2.75 6.34
CA PRO A 202 -26.12 1.94 5.20
C PRO A 202 -25.20 2.09 3.98
N ASP A 203 -24.70 3.29 3.70
CA ASP A 203 -23.78 3.53 2.59
C ASP A 203 -22.44 2.84 2.80
N GLN A 204 -21.89 2.92 4.01
CA GLN A 204 -20.66 2.24 4.40
C GLN A 204 -20.84 0.71 4.28
N CYS A 205 -21.92 0.16 4.83
CA CYS A 205 -22.27 -1.26 4.70
C CYS A 205 -22.25 -1.72 3.24
N ARG A 206 -22.98 -1.03 2.37
CA ARG A 206 -23.06 -1.38 0.95
C ARG A 206 -21.68 -1.38 0.30
N ILE A 207 -20.85 -0.36 0.56
CA ILE A 207 -19.48 -0.28 0.03
C ILE A 207 -18.63 -1.46 0.51
N ALA A 208 -18.72 -1.82 1.79
CA ALA A 208 -17.95 -2.91 2.37
C ALA A 208 -18.38 -4.28 1.80
N GLU A 209 -19.68 -4.49 1.60
CA GLU A 209 -20.21 -5.72 0.98
C GLU A 209 -19.78 -5.86 -0.48
N GLU A 210 -19.84 -4.77 -1.26
CA GLU A 210 -19.38 -4.75 -2.65
C GLU A 210 -17.88 -5.05 -2.76
N GLU A 211 -17.07 -4.57 -1.81
CA GLU A 211 -15.65 -4.87 -1.73
C GLU A 211 -15.39 -6.35 -1.43
N GLU A 212 -16.04 -6.93 -0.42
CA GLU A 212 -15.88 -8.35 -0.09
C GLU A 212 -16.30 -9.26 -1.25
N GLN A 213 -17.36 -8.92 -1.98
CA GLN A 213 -17.80 -9.69 -3.14
C GLN A 213 -16.74 -9.68 -4.25
N LYS A 214 -16.14 -8.52 -4.54
CA LYS A 214 -15.06 -8.40 -5.53
C LYS A 214 -13.83 -9.20 -5.14
N GLN A 215 -13.46 -9.21 -3.85
CA GLN A 215 -12.31 -9.97 -3.36
C GLN A 215 -12.52 -11.49 -3.44
N LYS A 216 -13.76 -11.99 -3.29
CA LYS A 216 -14.08 -13.42 -3.43
C LYS A 216 -14.04 -13.92 -4.88
N LEU A 217 -14.09 -13.01 -5.85
CA LEU A 217 -14.12 -13.31 -7.30
C LEU A 217 -12.72 -13.30 -7.95
N GLN A 218 -11.67 -12.94 -7.20
CA GLN A 218 -10.27 -12.83 -7.66
C GLN A 218 -9.42 -13.98 -7.12
#